data_AF-K2DC90-F1
#
_entry.id   AF-K2DC90-F1
#
_cell.length_a   1.000
_cell.length_b   1.000
_cell.length_c   1.000
_cell.angle_alpha   90.00
_cell.angle_beta   90.00
_cell.angle_gamma   90.00
#
_symmetry.space_group_name_H-M   'P 1'
#
loop_
_entity.id
_entity.type
_entity.pdbx_description
1 polymer ?
#
loop_
_entity_poly.entity_id
_entity_poly.type
_entity_poly.pdbx_seq_one_letter_code
_entity_poly.pdbx_strand_id
1 'polypeptide(L)'
;PTLQNTNEDLEDAQTRALWALSEIMTNPVLDIEIRGLAKIIFLLRLKRGMKLSHLRSKAFAIKSFALVLPILPEKKSLLLTSIKEYADSLLTALLNNSVKSWRWFESDLNYNNALLSESLLIAGETLKNADYTKNGLLSLQFLISKTFSEIYMPIGHKSWYKNGEKRSNYDQQPEDPASMILALVRAYDYTGEKQYKKLANICFSWFLGNNSLGIALYNYENGGVYDGLHPDRVNLNQGAESLVSYLMASHMIMQLN
;
A
#
# COMPACT_ATOMS: atom_id res chain seq x y z
N PRO A 1 -21.61 17.38 3.26
CA PRO A 1 -20.22 17.51 3.78
C PRO A 1 -20.26 18.34 5.06
N THR A 2 -19.50 17.97 6.08
CA THR A 2 -19.32 18.82 7.27
C THR A 2 -18.42 20.01 6.92
N LEU A 3 -18.45 21.08 7.72
CA LEU A 3 -17.53 22.21 7.55
C LEU A 3 -16.07 21.79 7.75
N GLN A 4 -15.80 20.82 8.60
CA GLN A 4 -14.44 20.31 8.79
C GLN A 4 -13.86 19.74 7.49
N ASN A 5 -14.68 19.08 6.67
CA ASN A 5 -14.24 18.52 5.39
C ASN A 5 -13.75 19.56 4.37
N THR A 6 -13.99 20.86 4.58
CA THR A 6 -13.43 21.91 3.70
C THR A 6 -12.03 22.36 4.12
N ASN A 7 -11.58 21.97 5.32
CA ASN A 7 -10.32 22.39 5.91
C ASN A 7 -9.30 21.24 6.05
N GLU A 8 -9.73 20.00 5.82
CA GLU A 8 -8.90 18.80 5.92
C GLU A 8 -8.51 18.28 4.53
N ASP A 9 -7.33 17.69 4.44
CA ASP A 9 -6.96 16.90 3.27
C ASP A 9 -7.61 15.51 3.35
N LEU A 10 -8.52 15.25 2.42
CA LEU A 10 -9.32 14.02 2.40
C LEU A 10 -8.90 13.05 1.31
N GLU A 11 -7.86 13.33 0.52
CA GLU A 11 -7.53 12.50 -0.64
C GLU A 11 -7.19 11.06 -0.26
N ASP A 12 -6.35 10.87 0.76
CA ASP A 12 -5.90 9.54 1.20
C ASP A 12 -7.10 8.73 1.77
N ALA A 13 -7.86 9.34 2.68
CA ALA A 13 -9.06 8.71 3.26
C ALA A 13 -10.09 8.33 2.19
N GLN A 14 -10.33 9.20 1.20
CA GLN A 14 -11.29 8.93 0.11
C GLN A 14 -10.83 7.80 -0.81
N THR A 15 -9.54 7.73 -1.12
CA THR A 15 -9.01 6.71 -2.03
C THR A 15 -8.86 5.35 -1.36
N ARG A 16 -8.52 5.30 -0.06
CA ARG A 16 -8.64 4.09 0.76
C ARG A 16 -10.09 3.60 0.83
N ALA A 17 -11.06 4.50 1.04
CA ALA A 17 -12.48 4.14 1.04
C ALA A 17 -12.93 3.59 -0.32
N LEU A 18 -12.45 4.15 -1.44
CA LEU A 18 -12.72 3.60 -2.77
C LEU A 18 -12.12 2.22 -2.98
N TRP A 19 -10.90 1.98 -2.50
CA TRP A 19 -10.30 0.65 -2.53
C TRP A 19 -11.13 -0.34 -1.70
N ALA A 20 -11.53 0.01 -0.48
CA ALA A 20 -12.41 -0.84 0.34
C ALA A 20 -13.74 -1.16 -0.36
N LEU A 21 -14.39 -0.16 -0.98
CA LEU A 21 -15.60 -0.39 -1.78
C LEU A 21 -15.34 -1.33 -2.96
N SER A 22 -14.17 -1.23 -3.59
CA SER A 22 -13.77 -2.08 -4.71
C SER A 22 -13.60 -3.54 -4.28
N GLU A 23 -12.97 -3.78 -3.13
CA GLU A 23 -12.85 -5.11 -2.51
C GLU A 23 -14.25 -5.68 -2.21
N ILE A 24 -15.15 -4.89 -1.62
CA ILE A 24 -16.53 -5.33 -1.38
C ILE A 24 -17.23 -5.71 -2.68
N MET A 25 -17.20 -4.82 -3.68
CA MET A 25 -17.89 -5.02 -4.96
C MET A 25 -17.42 -6.27 -5.72
N THR A 26 -16.13 -6.59 -5.61
CA THR A 26 -15.51 -7.71 -6.33
C THR A 26 -15.53 -9.02 -5.54
N ASN A 27 -15.87 -9.01 -4.26
CA ASN A 27 -15.87 -10.20 -3.41
C ASN A 27 -17.11 -11.08 -3.65
N PRO A 28 -16.98 -12.26 -4.25
CA PRO A 28 -18.13 -13.12 -4.58
C PRO A 28 -18.78 -13.77 -3.36
N VAL A 29 -18.13 -13.77 -2.20
CA VAL A 29 -18.66 -14.33 -0.94
C VAL A 29 -19.73 -13.42 -0.33
N LEU A 30 -19.70 -12.12 -0.63
CA LEU A 30 -20.64 -11.16 -0.07
C LEU A 30 -21.97 -11.13 -0.82
N ASP A 31 -23.03 -10.85 -0.06
CA ASP A 31 -24.39 -10.73 -0.60
C ASP A 31 -24.47 -9.69 -1.73
N ILE A 32 -25.33 -9.99 -2.71
CA ILE A 32 -25.52 -9.14 -3.89
C ILE A 32 -26.00 -7.74 -3.51
N GLU A 33 -26.76 -7.61 -2.44
CA GLU A 33 -27.27 -6.33 -1.93
C GLU A 33 -26.14 -5.46 -1.36
N ILE A 34 -25.23 -6.05 -0.58
CA ILE A 34 -24.05 -5.36 -0.03
C ILE A 34 -23.14 -4.89 -1.16
N ARG A 35 -22.88 -5.77 -2.15
CA ARG A 35 -22.11 -5.42 -3.35
C ARG A 35 -22.78 -4.33 -4.17
N GLY A 36 -24.09 -4.39 -4.31
CA GLY A 36 -24.90 -3.38 -5.00
C GLY A 36 -24.81 -2.01 -4.33
N LEU A 37 -24.91 -1.96 -3.00
CA LEU A 37 -24.76 -0.72 -2.24
C LEU A 37 -23.35 -0.14 -2.39
N ALA A 38 -22.31 -0.98 -2.31
CA ALA A 38 -20.93 -0.54 -2.52
C ALA A 38 -20.73 0.03 -3.94
N LYS A 39 -21.30 -0.61 -4.97
CA LYS A 39 -21.31 -0.12 -6.35
C LYS A 39 -21.98 1.25 -6.46
N ILE A 40 -23.12 1.47 -5.80
CA ILE A 40 -23.81 2.77 -5.80
C ILE A 40 -22.90 3.85 -5.21
N ILE A 41 -22.30 3.61 -4.05
CA ILE A 41 -21.41 4.59 -3.38
C ILE A 41 -20.17 4.88 -4.23
N PHE A 42 -19.56 3.83 -4.80
CA PHE A 42 -18.41 3.95 -5.69
C PHE A 42 -18.73 4.82 -6.91
N LEU A 43 -19.84 4.54 -7.61
CA LEU A 43 -20.25 5.29 -8.79
C LEU A 43 -20.63 6.75 -8.47
N LEU A 44 -21.22 7.00 -7.30
CA LEU A 44 -21.48 8.36 -6.83
C LEU A 44 -20.18 9.15 -6.68
N ARG A 45 -19.13 8.53 -6.12
CA ARG A 45 -17.82 9.19 -6.00
C ARG A 45 -17.17 9.39 -7.35
N LEU A 46 -17.18 8.37 -8.22
CA LEU A 46 -16.61 8.44 -9.57
C LEU A 46 -17.25 9.55 -10.41
N LYS A 47 -18.58 9.72 -10.33
CA LYS A 47 -19.32 10.80 -11.04
C LYS A 47 -18.90 12.20 -10.61
N ARG A 48 -18.50 12.39 -9.35
CA ARG A 48 -18.04 13.70 -8.84
C ARG A 48 -16.63 14.04 -9.33
N GLY A 49 -15.91 13.07 -9.90
CA GLY A 49 -14.51 13.22 -10.27
C GLY A 49 -13.56 13.22 -9.06
N MET A 50 -12.31 12.92 -9.33
CA MET A 50 -11.22 12.92 -8.37
C MET A 50 -10.01 13.61 -8.98
N LYS A 51 -9.75 14.83 -8.52
CA LYS A 51 -8.46 15.47 -8.74
C LYS A 51 -7.61 15.10 -7.54
N LEU A 52 -6.56 14.32 -7.78
CA LEU A 52 -5.64 13.85 -6.74
C LEU A 52 -4.29 14.52 -6.95
N SER A 53 -3.74 15.07 -5.88
CA SER A 53 -2.41 15.67 -5.85
C SER A 53 -1.38 14.69 -5.30
N HIS A 54 -1.71 13.96 -4.24
CA HIS A 54 -0.79 13.08 -3.52
C HIS A 54 -0.51 11.77 -4.25
N LEU A 55 0.75 11.32 -4.20
CA LEU A 55 1.20 10.09 -4.84
C LEU A 55 0.50 8.85 -4.25
N ARG A 56 0.34 8.80 -2.92
CA ARG A 56 -0.32 7.68 -2.23
C ARG A 56 -1.81 7.59 -2.57
N SER A 57 -2.50 8.72 -2.62
CA SER A 57 -3.90 8.79 -3.08
C SER A 57 -4.05 8.29 -4.52
N LYS A 58 -3.16 8.73 -5.43
CA LYS A 58 -3.10 8.24 -6.82
C LYS A 58 -2.87 6.73 -6.88
N ALA A 59 -1.95 6.22 -6.07
CA ALA A 59 -1.63 4.80 -6.00
C ALA A 59 -2.82 3.94 -5.51
N PHE A 60 -3.53 4.38 -4.46
CA PHE A 60 -4.77 3.74 -4.02
C PHE A 60 -5.86 3.78 -5.09
N ALA A 61 -6.00 4.90 -5.81
CA ALA A 61 -6.95 5.01 -6.91
C ALA A 61 -6.62 4.03 -8.06
N ILE A 62 -5.35 3.87 -8.42
CA ILE A 62 -4.91 2.85 -9.40
C ILE A 62 -5.34 1.45 -8.94
N LYS A 63 -5.03 1.09 -7.69
CA LYS A 63 -5.37 -0.22 -7.11
C LYS A 63 -6.88 -0.48 -7.16
N SER A 64 -7.66 0.49 -6.70
CA SER A 64 -9.13 0.46 -6.74
C SER A 64 -9.68 0.31 -8.17
N PHE A 65 -9.22 1.14 -9.10
CA PHE A 65 -9.75 1.19 -10.46
C PHE A 65 -9.40 -0.07 -11.27
N ALA A 66 -8.19 -0.60 -11.09
CA ALA A 66 -7.78 -1.86 -11.70
C ALA A 66 -8.66 -3.02 -11.19
N LEU A 67 -8.95 -3.06 -9.89
CA LEU A 67 -9.76 -4.11 -9.27
C LEU A 67 -11.19 -4.15 -9.81
N VAL A 68 -11.86 -3.00 -9.96
CA VAL A 68 -13.24 -2.95 -10.44
C VAL A 68 -13.39 -2.98 -11.96
N LEU A 69 -12.29 -2.88 -12.71
CA LEU A 69 -12.31 -2.82 -14.18
C LEU A 69 -13.11 -3.98 -14.83
N PRO A 70 -13.00 -5.25 -14.38
CA PRO A 70 -13.73 -6.36 -14.98
C PRO A 70 -15.25 -6.30 -14.74
N ILE A 71 -15.70 -5.64 -13.67
CA ILE A 71 -17.11 -5.61 -13.24
C ILE A 71 -17.83 -4.30 -13.57
N LEU A 72 -17.12 -3.32 -14.15
CA LEU A 72 -17.65 -2.03 -14.61
C LEU A 72 -17.28 -1.76 -16.08
N PRO A 73 -17.69 -2.62 -17.05
CA PRO A 73 -17.36 -2.44 -18.47
C PRO A 73 -17.83 -1.08 -19.02
N GLU A 74 -18.94 -0.55 -18.50
CA GLU A 74 -19.49 0.76 -18.86
C GLU A 74 -18.60 1.94 -18.44
N LYS A 75 -17.67 1.74 -17.50
CA LYS A 75 -16.70 2.75 -17.05
C LYS A 75 -15.29 2.47 -17.53
N LYS A 76 -15.07 1.40 -18.30
CA LYS A 76 -13.74 0.93 -18.71
C LYS A 76 -12.84 2.03 -19.26
N SER A 77 -13.32 2.83 -20.22
CA SER A 77 -12.51 3.90 -20.81
C SER A 77 -12.08 4.96 -19.78
N LEU A 78 -12.99 5.35 -18.89
CA LEU A 78 -12.69 6.33 -17.83
C LEU A 78 -11.64 5.76 -16.86
N LEU A 79 -11.85 4.53 -16.39
CA LEU A 79 -10.96 3.88 -15.43
C LEU A 79 -9.55 3.70 -16.01
N LEU A 80 -9.42 3.23 -17.25
CA LEU A 80 -8.12 3.06 -17.91
C LEU A 80 -7.40 4.40 -18.10
N THR A 81 -8.11 5.45 -18.52
CA THR A 81 -7.53 6.79 -18.65
C THR A 81 -7.02 7.30 -17.31
N SER A 82 -7.81 7.16 -16.23
CA SER A 82 -7.38 7.59 -14.90
C SER A 82 -6.21 6.77 -14.36
N ILE A 83 -6.20 5.44 -14.54
CA ILE A 83 -5.06 4.60 -14.16
C ILE A 83 -3.79 5.08 -14.88
N LYS A 84 -3.89 5.35 -16.18
CA LYS A 84 -2.75 5.85 -16.97
C LYS A 84 -2.26 7.20 -16.45
N GLU A 85 -3.15 8.16 -16.24
CA GLU A 85 -2.82 9.50 -15.75
C GLU A 85 -2.09 9.43 -14.40
N TYR A 86 -2.61 8.64 -13.47
CA TYR A 86 -2.01 8.47 -12.14
C TYR A 86 -0.68 7.72 -12.20
N ALA A 87 -0.56 6.68 -13.02
CA ALA A 87 0.68 5.94 -13.21
C ALA A 87 1.78 6.79 -13.88
N ASP A 88 1.42 7.61 -14.88
CA ASP A 88 2.33 8.58 -15.49
C ASP A 88 2.82 9.58 -14.43
N SER A 89 1.92 10.10 -13.59
CA SER A 89 2.33 11.00 -12.50
C SER A 89 3.29 10.33 -11.52
N LEU A 90 3.08 9.06 -11.15
CA LEU A 90 4.00 8.30 -10.30
C LEU A 90 5.35 8.08 -10.98
N LEU A 91 5.35 7.68 -12.25
CA LEU A 91 6.57 7.47 -13.01
C LEU A 91 7.38 8.77 -13.18
N THR A 92 6.72 9.89 -13.48
CA THR A 92 7.37 11.21 -13.53
C THR A 92 7.99 11.57 -12.18
N ALA A 93 7.29 11.35 -11.07
CA ALA A 93 7.83 11.61 -9.74
C ALA A 93 9.08 10.76 -9.45
N LEU A 94 9.04 9.46 -9.80
CA LEU A 94 10.18 8.55 -9.70
C LEU A 94 11.37 9.03 -10.54
N LEU A 95 11.16 9.39 -11.80
CA LEU A 95 12.24 9.81 -12.69
C LEU A 95 12.86 11.15 -12.24
N ASN A 96 12.04 12.10 -11.80
CA ASN A 96 12.52 13.42 -11.36
C ASN A 96 13.30 13.37 -10.05
N ASN A 97 12.95 12.45 -9.14
CA ASN A 97 13.64 12.32 -7.85
C ASN A 97 14.76 11.27 -7.88
N SER A 98 14.87 10.46 -8.94
CA SER A 98 15.94 9.47 -9.05
C SER A 98 17.29 10.13 -9.33
N VAL A 99 18.19 10.11 -8.34
CA VAL A 99 19.52 10.72 -8.42
C VAL A 99 20.58 9.75 -7.91
N LYS A 100 21.60 9.46 -8.74
CA LYS A 100 22.67 8.49 -8.43
C LYS A 100 22.09 7.12 -8.03
N SER A 101 22.31 6.68 -6.79
CA SER A 101 21.80 5.43 -6.23
C SER A 101 20.42 5.57 -5.58
N TRP A 102 19.85 6.76 -5.51
CA TRP A 102 18.49 6.99 -5.00
C TRP A 102 17.51 6.76 -6.13
N ARG A 103 16.68 5.71 -6.02
CA ARG A 103 15.66 5.37 -7.00
C ARG A 103 14.29 5.35 -6.32
N TRP A 104 13.78 6.55 -6.06
CA TRP A 104 12.53 6.72 -5.33
C TRP A 104 11.67 7.85 -5.89
N PHE A 105 10.37 7.79 -5.58
CA PHE A 105 9.33 8.70 -6.06
C PHE A 105 9.43 10.11 -5.47
N GLU A 106 10.08 10.22 -4.32
CA GLU A 106 10.17 11.42 -3.48
C GLU A 106 11.62 11.57 -2.99
N SER A 107 11.94 12.73 -2.41
CA SER A 107 13.24 13.00 -1.78
C SER A 107 13.51 12.17 -0.51
N ASP A 108 12.46 11.56 0.03
CA ASP A 108 12.47 10.76 1.24
C ASP A 108 11.58 9.52 1.11
N LEU A 109 11.89 8.52 1.93
CA LEU A 109 10.98 7.42 2.24
C LEU A 109 10.23 7.77 3.53
N ASN A 110 8.92 7.66 3.51
CA ASN A 110 8.05 8.03 4.63
C ASN A 110 7.13 6.87 5.03
N TYR A 111 5.82 6.98 4.88
CA TYR A 111 4.83 5.97 5.23
C TYR A 111 4.26 5.28 3.99
N ASN A 112 3.78 4.05 4.17
CA ASN A 112 3.09 3.26 3.15
C ASN A 112 3.85 3.22 1.81
N ASN A 113 5.18 3.15 1.89
CA ASN A 113 6.07 3.36 0.74
C ASN A 113 5.85 2.33 -0.36
N ALA A 114 5.62 1.07 0.02
CA ALA A 114 5.55 -0.05 -0.92
C ALA A 114 4.36 0.06 -1.89
N LEU A 115 3.27 0.75 -1.48
CA LEU A 115 2.10 1.05 -2.31
C LEU A 115 2.46 1.76 -3.62
N LEU A 116 3.46 2.66 -3.59
CA LEU A 116 3.89 3.37 -4.80
C LEU A 116 4.49 2.41 -5.84
N SER A 117 5.26 1.42 -5.38
CA SER A 117 5.84 0.41 -6.26
C SER A 117 4.76 -0.60 -6.71
N GLU A 118 3.92 -1.06 -5.79
CA GLU A 118 2.80 -1.96 -6.07
C GLU A 118 1.87 -1.38 -7.14
N SER A 119 1.49 -0.11 -7.02
CA SER A 119 0.58 0.55 -7.96
C SER A 119 1.16 0.68 -9.37
N LEU A 120 2.47 0.88 -9.54
CA LEU A 120 3.11 0.82 -10.85
C LEU A 120 3.06 -0.60 -11.45
N LEU A 121 3.22 -1.65 -10.64
CA LEU A 121 3.06 -3.04 -11.10
C LEU A 121 1.62 -3.30 -11.55
N ILE A 122 0.64 -2.88 -10.74
CA ILE A 122 -0.79 -2.99 -11.06
C ILE A 122 -1.11 -2.25 -12.37
N ALA A 123 -0.64 -1.00 -12.53
CA ALA A 123 -0.84 -0.22 -13.74
C ALA A 123 -0.17 -0.86 -14.96
N GLY A 124 1.06 -1.36 -14.80
CA GLY A 124 1.81 -2.05 -15.85
C GLY A 124 1.10 -3.29 -16.36
N GLU A 125 0.57 -4.12 -15.46
CA GLU A 125 -0.23 -5.29 -15.80
C GLU A 125 -1.56 -4.93 -16.49
N THR A 126 -2.25 -3.93 -15.95
CA THR A 126 -3.58 -3.49 -16.42
C THR A 126 -3.51 -2.85 -17.81
N LEU A 127 -2.50 -2.00 -18.04
CA LEU A 127 -2.32 -1.24 -19.28
C LEU A 127 -1.36 -1.93 -20.27
N LYS A 128 -0.79 -3.08 -19.90
CA LYS A 128 0.26 -3.78 -20.66
C LYS A 128 1.45 -2.87 -20.97
N ASN A 129 1.84 -2.06 -19.98
CA ASN A 129 2.95 -1.11 -20.09
C ASN A 129 4.20 -1.67 -19.37
N ALA A 130 5.20 -2.01 -20.17
CA ALA A 130 6.46 -2.58 -19.68
C ALA A 130 7.30 -1.59 -18.85
N ASP A 131 7.21 -0.28 -19.14
CA ASP A 131 7.97 0.74 -18.41
C ASP A 131 7.44 0.91 -16.99
N TYR A 132 6.12 0.91 -16.78
CA TYR A 132 5.55 0.92 -15.43
C TYR A 132 5.98 -0.32 -14.65
N THR A 133 5.89 -1.48 -15.27
CA THR A 133 6.26 -2.75 -14.63
C THR A 133 7.74 -2.76 -14.23
N LYS A 134 8.62 -2.41 -15.17
CA LYS A 134 10.07 -2.33 -14.94
C LYS A 134 10.38 -1.36 -13.80
N ASN A 135 9.81 -0.17 -13.82
CA ASN A 135 10.10 0.84 -12.80
C ASN A 135 9.50 0.47 -11.44
N GLY A 136 8.31 -0.15 -11.40
CA GLY A 136 7.72 -0.68 -10.16
C GLY A 136 8.59 -1.76 -9.51
N LEU A 137 9.16 -2.68 -10.29
CA LEU A 137 10.09 -3.69 -9.76
C LEU A 137 11.39 -3.04 -9.25
N LEU A 138 11.96 -2.10 -10.01
CA LEU A 138 13.21 -1.44 -9.65
C LEU A 138 13.04 -0.54 -8.42
N SER A 139 11.92 0.15 -8.26
CA SER A 139 11.63 0.93 -7.05
C SER A 139 11.34 0.03 -5.84
N LEU A 140 10.69 -1.12 -6.04
CA LEU A 140 10.50 -2.11 -4.99
C LEU A 140 11.84 -2.72 -4.53
N GLN A 141 12.71 -3.10 -5.46
CA GLN A 141 14.06 -3.59 -5.13
C GLN A 141 14.88 -2.55 -4.37
N PHE A 142 14.78 -1.27 -4.75
CA PHE A 142 15.37 -0.19 -3.99
C PHE A 142 14.82 -0.15 -2.55
N LEU A 143 13.51 -0.17 -2.36
CA LEU A 143 12.90 -0.16 -1.03
C LEU A 143 13.30 -1.38 -0.20
N ILE A 144 13.35 -2.57 -0.81
CA ILE A 144 13.83 -3.80 -0.17
C ILE A 144 15.24 -3.60 0.37
N SER A 145 16.16 -3.04 -0.45
CA SER A 145 17.54 -2.77 -0.03
C SER A 145 17.66 -1.80 1.16
N LYS A 146 16.62 -1.00 1.43
CA LYS A 146 16.60 -0.04 2.55
C LYS A 146 15.93 -0.60 3.80
N THR A 147 15.04 -1.57 3.65
CA THR A 147 14.13 -2.04 4.71
C THR A 147 14.38 -3.47 5.14
N PHE A 148 15.13 -4.27 4.38
CA PHE A 148 15.46 -5.64 4.75
C PHE A 148 16.95 -5.81 5.05
N SER A 149 17.22 -6.52 6.14
CA SER A 149 18.50 -7.15 6.46
C SER A 149 18.23 -8.61 6.81
N GLU A 150 18.68 -9.09 7.98
CA GLU A 150 18.23 -10.37 8.56
C GLU A 150 16.74 -10.32 8.97
N ILE A 151 16.24 -9.11 9.25
CA ILE A 151 14.84 -8.83 9.60
C ILE A 151 14.26 -7.76 8.68
N TYR A 152 12.93 -7.60 8.71
CA TYR A 152 12.27 -6.44 8.13
C TYR A 152 12.24 -5.28 9.12
N MET A 153 12.64 -4.10 8.68
CA MET A 153 12.66 -2.87 9.47
C MET A 153 12.11 -1.69 8.66
N PRO A 154 10.82 -1.37 8.80
CA PRO A 154 10.17 -0.26 8.08
C PRO A 154 10.83 1.08 8.45
N ILE A 155 10.54 2.12 7.65
CA ILE A 155 11.05 3.46 7.93
C ILE A 155 10.32 4.02 9.15
N GLY A 156 11.05 4.39 10.20
CA GLY A 156 10.45 4.93 11.41
C GLY A 156 9.87 6.33 11.20
N HIS A 157 8.66 6.58 11.71
CA HIS A 157 7.92 7.82 11.49
C HIS A 157 8.46 9.01 12.29
N LYS A 158 9.25 8.75 13.34
CA LYS A 158 9.92 9.81 14.11
C LYS A 158 10.87 10.66 13.25
N SER A 159 11.50 10.05 12.24
CA SER A 159 12.36 10.76 11.28
C SER A 159 12.43 9.97 9.98
N TRP A 160 11.76 10.49 8.95
CA TRP A 160 11.72 9.92 7.61
C TRP A 160 13.11 9.83 6.97
N TYR A 161 13.29 8.88 6.05
CA TYR A 161 14.59 8.62 5.46
C TYR A 161 14.81 9.48 4.22
N LYS A 162 15.49 10.62 4.40
CA LYS A 162 15.95 11.48 3.30
C LYS A 162 17.24 10.95 2.67
N ASN A 163 17.41 11.16 1.38
CA ASN A 163 18.60 10.72 0.65
C ASN A 163 19.90 11.30 1.26
N GLY A 164 20.80 10.42 1.70
CA GLY A 164 22.07 10.80 2.33
C GLY A 164 22.00 11.11 3.82
N GLU A 165 20.82 11.04 4.43
CA GLU A 165 20.63 11.29 5.87
C GLU A 165 20.45 9.98 6.67
N LYS A 166 20.39 10.09 8.00
CA LYS A 166 20.06 8.96 8.88
C LYS A 166 18.54 8.86 9.03
N ARG A 167 18.01 7.63 8.94
CA ARG A 167 16.59 7.34 9.21
C ARG A 167 16.35 6.98 10.66
N SER A 168 15.10 7.12 11.12
CA SER A 168 14.63 6.51 12.37
C SER A 168 14.40 5.00 12.18
N ASN A 169 14.74 4.24 13.23
CA ASN A 169 14.35 2.83 13.39
C ASN A 169 13.15 2.68 14.33
N TYR A 170 12.52 3.77 14.74
CA TYR A 170 11.44 3.79 15.74
C TYR A 170 10.25 4.58 15.26
N ASP A 171 9.12 4.36 15.92
CA ASP A 171 7.79 4.77 15.47
C ASP A 171 7.43 4.04 14.17
N GLN A 172 7.66 2.74 14.18
CA GLN A 172 7.32 1.84 13.09
C GLN A 172 5.83 1.49 13.21
N GLN A 173 5.07 1.61 12.12
CA GLN A 173 3.62 1.43 12.12
C GLN A 173 3.19 0.19 11.32
N PRO A 174 2.11 -0.51 11.72
CA PRO A 174 1.56 -1.68 11.02
C PRO A 174 1.23 -1.52 9.53
N GLU A 175 0.87 -0.33 9.05
CA GLU A 175 0.56 -0.14 7.64
C GLU A 175 1.76 -0.38 6.70
N ASP A 176 2.99 -0.10 7.16
CA ASP A 176 4.20 -0.28 6.36
C ASP A 176 4.48 -1.77 6.03
N PRO A 177 4.55 -2.70 7.00
CA PRO A 177 4.67 -4.12 6.72
C PRO A 177 3.48 -4.67 5.93
N ALA A 178 2.25 -4.22 6.19
CA ALA A 178 1.09 -4.67 5.43
C ALA A 178 1.21 -4.29 3.94
N SER A 179 1.58 -3.04 3.66
CA SER A 179 1.84 -2.53 2.31
C SER A 179 3.00 -3.25 1.63
N MET A 180 4.09 -3.50 2.37
CA MET A 180 5.24 -4.25 1.86
C MET A 180 4.86 -5.67 1.46
N ILE A 181 4.09 -6.38 2.28
CA ILE A 181 3.63 -7.75 1.98
C ILE A 181 2.79 -7.76 0.70
N LEU A 182 1.83 -6.84 0.56
CA LEU A 182 1.01 -6.71 -0.65
C LEU A 182 1.87 -6.48 -1.90
N ALA A 183 2.87 -5.59 -1.83
CA ALA A 183 3.78 -5.32 -2.94
C ALA A 183 4.65 -6.54 -3.30
N LEU A 184 5.15 -7.27 -2.29
CA LEU A 184 5.95 -8.48 -2.49
C LEU A 184 5.13 -9.62 -3.09
N VAL A 185 3.89 -9.82 -2.64
CA VAL A 185 2.95 -10.80 -3.22
C VAL A 185 2.70 -10.45 -4.69
N ARG A 186 2.39 -9.18 -4.99
CA ARG A 186 2.21 -8.73 -6.38
C ARG A 186 3.44 -8.97 -7.25
N ALA A 187 4.63 -8.68 -6.71
CA ALA A 187 5.89 -8.94 -7.43
C ALA A 187 6.12 -10.43 -7.65
N TYR A 188 5.77 -11.29 -6.68
CA TYR A 188 5.82 -12.74 -6.82
C TYR A 188 4.86 -13.23 -7.92
N ASP A 189 3.61 -12.79 -7.89
CA ASP A 189 2.59 -13.19 -8.88
C ASP A 189 3.01 -12.81 -10.30
N TYR A 190 3.65 -11.64 -10.46
CA TYR A 190 4.12 -11.16 -11.75
C TYR A 190 5.38 -11.88 -12.25
N THR A 191 6.37 -12.12 -11.37
CA THR A 191 7.71 -12.60 -11.76
C THR A 191 7.92 -14.11 -11.58
N GLY A 192 7.17 -14.75 -10.68
CA GLY A 192 7.42 -16.11 -10.19
C GLY A 192 8.65 -16.25 -9.29
N GLU A 193 9.37 -15.16 -8.98
CA GLU A 193 10.62 -15.22 -8.22
C GLU A 193 10.36 -15.49 -6.74
N LYS A 194 10.72 -16.71 -6.28
CA LYS A 194 10.50 -17.18 -4.90
C LYS A 194 11.11 -16.29 -3.81
N GLN A 195 12.06 -15.43 -4.15
CA GLN A 195 12.64 -14.47 -3.21
C GLN A 195 11.58 -13.52 -2.64
N TYR A 196 10.59 -13.10 -3.43
CA TYR A 196 9.54 -12.21 -2.97
C TYR A 196 8.63 -12.90 -1.95
N LYS A 197 8.26 -14.16 -2.17
CA LYS A 197 7.55 -14.99 -1.18
C LYS A 197 8.34 -15.14 0.12
N LYS A 198 9.66 -15.36 0.05
CA LYS A 198 10.53 -15.44 1.23
C LYS A 198 10.52 -14.12 2.01
N LEU A 199 10.70 -12.99 1.31
CA LEU A 199 10.68 -11.66 1.92
C LEU A 199 9.32 -11.33 2.53
N ALA A 200 8.21 -11.73 1.92
CA ALA A 200 6.87 -11.52 2.46
C ALA A 200 6.71 -12.22 3.83
N ASN A 201 7.17 -13.47 3.95
CA ASN A 201 7.15 -14.20 5.23
C ASN A 201 8.06 -13.54 6.28
N ILE A 202 9.25 -13.07 5.90
CA ILE A 202 10.14 -12.31 6.80
C ILE A 202 9.46 -11.01 7.25
N CYS A 203 8.81 -10.29 6.33
CA CYS A 203 8.08 -9.08 6.65
C CYS A 203 6.92 -9.35 7.62
N PHE A 204 6.15 -10.41 7.40
CA PHE A 204 5.06 -10.79 8.30
C PHE A 204 5.53 -11.13 9.72
N SER A 205 6.71 -11.75 9.85
CA SER A 205 7.29 -12.07 11.16
C SER A 205 7.54 -10.83 12.04
N TRP A 206 7.57 -9.63 11.47
CA TRP A 206 7.62 -8.36 12.22
C TRP A 206 6.45 -8.22 13.21
N PHE A 207 5.23 -8.58 12.79
CA PHE A 207 4.04 -8.58 13.65
C PHE A 207 4.16 -9.57 14.82
N LEU A 208 4.94 -10.64 14.61
CA LEU A 208 5.10 -11.74 15.55
C LEU A 208 6.33 -11.57 16.47
N GLY A 209 7.03 -10.45 16.37
CA GLY A 209 8.15 -10.12 17.24
C GLY A 209 9.53 -10.17 16.59
N ASN A 210 9.65 -10.58 15.32
CA ASN A 210 10.91 -10.50 14.58
C ASN A 210 11.15 -9.06 14.09
N ASN A 211 11.33 -8.15 15.05
CA ASN A 211 11.49 -6.72 14.87
C ASN A 211 12.59 -6.18 15.79
N SER A 212 12.79 -4.86 15.79
CA SER A 212 13.88 -4.22 16.54
C SER A 212 13.83 -4.41 18.06
N LEU A 213 12.69 -4.77 18.64
CA LEU A 213 12.54 -4.99 20.08
C LEU A 213 12.41 -6.47 20.47
N GLY A 214 12.19 -7.38 19.52
CA GLY A 214 11.89 -8.78 19.86
C GLY A 214 10.49 -8.97 20.46
N ILE A 215 9.59 -8.00 20.35
CA ILE A 215 8.27 -8.00 21.00
C ILE A 215 7.18 -8.09 19.95
N ALA A 216 6.26 -9.05 20.08
CA ALA A 216 5.13 -9.20 19.16
C ALA A 216 4.18 -7.99 19.24
N LEU A 217 3.73 -7.53 18.07
CA LEU A 217 2.65 -6.54 17.99
C LEU A 217 1.28 -7.20 18.02
N TYR A 218 1.16 -8.41 17.46
CA TYR A 218 -0.04 -9.22 17.60
C TYR A 218 -0.15 -9.72 19.04
N ASN A 219 -1.29 -9.43 19.68
CA ASN A 219 -1.60 -9.90 21.01
C ASN A 219 -2.38 -11.22 20.91
N TYR A 220 -1.75 -12.31 21.35
CA TYR A 220 -2.32 -13.66 21.28
C TYR A 220 -3.46 -13.89 22.28
N GLU A 221 -3.59 -13.08 23.33
CA GLU A 221 -4.64 -13.24 24.35
C GLU A 221 -5.97 -12.67 23.87
N ASN A 222 -5.93 -11.54 23.16
CA ASN A 222 -7.15 -10.81 22.76
C ASN A 222 -7.34 -10.66 21.24
N GLY A 223 -6.37 -11.06 20.43
CA GLY A 223 -6.40 -10.96 18.97
C GLY A 223 -6.21 -9.55 18.41
N GLY A 224 -5.94 -8.56 19.28
CA GLY A 224 -5.64 -7.18 18.89
C GLY A 224 -4.21 -7.01 18.39
N VAL A 225 -3.92 -5.84 17.83
CA VAL A 225 -2.59 -5.50 17.30
C VAL A 225 -2.18 -4.14 17.83
N TYR A 226 -0.98 -4.06 18.38
CA TYR A 226 -0.40 -2.82 18.90
C TYR A 226 -0.06 -1.82 17.78
N ASP A 227 -0.24 -0.52 18.05
CA ASP A 227 -0.16 0.57 17.07
C ASP A 227 1.27 0.90 16.59
N GLY A 228 2.29 0.24 17.12
CA GLY A 228 3.65 0.40 16.65
C GLY A 228 4.73 0.16 17.68
N LEU A 229 5.96 0.49 17.30
CA LEU A 229 7.16 0.30 18.13
C LEU A 229 7.80 1.65 18.49
N HIS A 230 7.81 1.98 19.78
CA HIS A 230 8.65 3.04 20.35
C HIS A 230 10.09 2.53 20.55
N PRO A 231 11.04 3.38 21.00
CA PRO A 231 12.43 2.95 21.19
C PRO A 231 12.66 1.82 22.19
N ASP A 232 11.76 1.67 23.17
CA ASP A 232 11.93 0.79 24.33
C ASP A 232 10.69 -0.05 24.64
N ARG A 233 9.59 0.12 23.89
CA ARG A 233 8.30 -0.54 24.15
C ARG A 233 7.42 -0.59 22.90
N VAL A 234 6.39 -1.42 22.96
CA VAL A 234 5.24 -1.33 22.05
C VAL A 234 4.35 -0.14 22.42
N ASN A 235 3.72 0.47 21.43
CA ASN A 235 2.58 1.35 21.66
C ASN A 235 1.37 0.50 22.04
N LEU A 236 0.89 0.61 23.29
CA LEU A 236 -0.17 -0.26 23.82
C LEU A 236 -1.56 0.01 23.22
N ASN A 237 -1.73 1.08 22.45
CA ASN A 237 -2.96 1.30 21.70
C ASN A 237 -3.18 0.17 20.69
N GLN A 238 -4.45 -0.20 20.49
CA GLN A 238 -4.86 -1.24 19.53
C GLN A 238 -5.97 -0.70 18.62
N GLY A 239 -5.59 0.19 17.71
CA GLY A 239 -6.48 0.86 16.78
C GLY A 239 -6.95 -0.04 15.62
N ALA A 240 -8.00 0.42 14.94
CA ALA A 240 -8.55 -0.29 13.79
C ALA A 240 -7.57 -0.42 12.63
N GLU A 241 -6.72 0.60 12.39
CA GLU A 241 -5.69 0.56 11.34
C GLU A 241 -4.75 -0.64 11.56
N SER A 242 -4.25 -0.81 12.78
CA SER A 242 -3.27 -1.83 13.09
C SER A 242 -3.83 -3.24 13.00
N LEU A 243 -5.08 -3.43 13.44
CA LEU A 243 -5.79 -4.69 13.27
C LEU A 243 -6.03 -5.01 11.78
N VAL A 244 -6.52 -4.04 11.00
CA VAL A 244 -6.79 -4.23 9.57
C VAL A 244 -5.50 -4.52 8.80
N SER A 245 -4.42 -3.81 9.10
CA SER A 245 -3.08 -4.02 8.53
C SER A 245 -2.59 -5.46 8.76
N TYR A 246 -2.73 -5.99 9.98
CA TYR A 246 -2.39 -7.39 10.28
C TYR A 246 -3.30 -8.39 9.56
N LEU A 247 -4.61 -8.17 9.53
CA LEU A 247 -5.56 -9.07 8.87
C LEU A 247 -5.31 -9.15 7.36
N MET A 248 -5.02 -8.02 6.72
CA MET A 248 -4.64 -7.98 5.32
C MET A 248 -3.32 -8.71 5.07
N ALA A 249 -2.30 -8.44 5.90
CA ALA A 249 -1.01 -9.09 5.82
C ALA A 249 -1.12 -10.62 6.00
N SER A 250 -1.81 -11.08 7.04
CA SER A 250 -2.00 -12.50 7.33
C SER A 250 -2.78 -13.21 6.22
N HIS A 251 -3.82 -12.59 5.68
CA HIS A 251 -4.56 -13.13 4.54
C HIS A 251 -3.67 -13.36 3.31
N MET A 252 -2.82 -12.38 2.97
CA MET A 252 -1.87 -12.51 1.86
C MET A 252 -0.85 -13.63 2.09
N ILE A 253 -0.33 -13.77 3.31
CA ILE A 253 0.60 -14.85 3.65
C ILE A 253 -0.06 -16.22 3.56
N MET A 254 -1.32 -16.34 3.98
CA MET A 254 -2.09 -17.58 3.84
C MET A 254 -2.27 -17.98 2.38
N GLN A 255 -2.50 -17.03 1.48
CA GLN A 255 -2.66 -17.30 0.05
C GLN A 255 -1.34 -17.68 -0.65
N LEU A 256 -0.20 -17.23 -0.13
CA LEU A 256 1.11 -17.56 -0.69
C LEU A 256 1.56 -18.99 -0.38
N ASN A 257 1.04 -19.61 0.69
CA ASN A 257 1.50 -20.91 1.21
C ASN A 257 0.68 -22.08 0.67
#